data_AF-A0AAW9BSD3-F1
#
_entry.id   AF-A0AAW9BSD3-F1
#
_cell.length_a   1.000
_cell.length_b   1.000
_cell.length_c   1.000
_cell.angle_alpha   90.00
_cell.angle_beta   90.00
_cell.angle_gamma   90.00
#
_symmetry.space_group_name_H-M   'P 1'
#
loop_
_entity.id
_entity.type
_entity.pdbx_description
1 polymer ?
#
loop_
_entity_poly.entity_id
_entity_poly.type
_entity_poly.pdbx_seq_one_letter_code
_entity_poly.pdbx_strand_id
1 'polypeptide(L)'
;LALMVCEQHSNIHRAAELKPQTVIKILNKFDVWRKSERLKDILICCQADHAGRKGLEDLPYPQADIFMLAYQAAASVDVQAIIQDGFKGPAIRDEQEKRRIEAVKVALNK
;
A
#
# COMPACT_ATOMS: atom_id res chain seq x y z
N LEU A 1 -6.85 -7.58 12.14
CA LEU A 1 -7.57 -7.02 10.98
C LEU A 1 -8.37 -5.77 11.38
N ALA A 2 -9.40 -5.91 12.24
CA ALA A 2 -10.27 -4.80 12.66
C ALA A 2 -9.53 -3.52 13.10
N LEU A 3 -8.51 -3.63 13.96
CA LEU A 3 -7.71 -2.48 14.40
C LEU A 3 -7.04 -1.73 13.24
N MET A 4 -6.49 -2.44 12.25
CA MET A 4 -5.83 -1.85 11.09
C MET A 4 -6.84 -1.15 10.17
N VAL A 5 -8.01 -1.77 9.96
CA VAL A 5 -9.11 -1.17 9.19
C VAL A 5 -9.55 0.12 9.89
N CYS A 6 -9.88 0.08 11.18
CA CYS A 6 -10.30 1.27 11.92
C CYS A 6 -9.25 2.39 11.88
N GLU A 7 -7.98 2.06 12.06
CA GLU A 7 -6.89 3.05 12.06
C GLU A 7 -6.68 3.70 10.69
N GLN A 8 -6.84 2.96 9.59
CA GLN A 8 -6.43 3.39 8.25
C GLN A 8 -7.57 3.57 7.25
N HIS A 9 -8.83 3.29 7.61
CA HIS A 9 -9.98 3.34 6.68
C HIS A 9 -10.09 4.69 5.96
N SER A 10 -9.95 5.82 6.67
CA SER A 10 -10.00 7.16 6.08
C SER A 10 -8.88 7.39 5.07
N ASN A 11 -7.70 6.83 5.30
CA ASN A 11 -6.59 6.92 4.35
C ASN A 11 -6.86 6.07 3.11
N ILE A 12 -7.45 4.88 3.28
CA ILE A 12 -7.84 4.03 2.14
C ILE A 12 -8.90 4.74 1.30
N HIS A 13 -9.95 5.29 1.91
CA HIS A 13 -10.98 6.07 1.19
C HIS A 13 -10.41 7.26 0.40
N ARG A 14 -9.28 7.82 0.86
CA ARG A 14 -8.55 8.94 0.24
C ARG A 14 -7.31 8.50 -0.54
N ALA A 15 -7.23 7.26 -1.00
CA ALA A 15 -6.04 6.69 -1.65
C ALA A 15 -5.45 7.59 -2.75
N ALA A 16 -6.30 8.19 -3.59
CA ALA A 16 -5.90 9.07 -4.68
C ALA A 16 -5.17 10.35 -4.21
N GLU A 17 -5.35 10.79 -2.97
CA GLU A 17 -4.75 12.00 -2.42
C GLU A 17 -3.40 11.72 -1.72
N LEU A 18 -3.12 10.45 -1.39
CA LEU A 18 -1.95 10.10 -0.59
C LEU A 18 -0.63 10.28 -1.35
N LYS A 19 0.40 10.81 -0.67
CA LYS A 19 1.77 10.78 -1.20
C LYS A 19 2.30 9.35 -1.25
N PRO A 20 3.17 8.97 -2.21
CA PRO A 20 3.76 7.62 -2.28
C PRO A 20 4.39 7.15 -0.97
N GLN A 21 5.10 8.04 -0.26
CA GLN A 21 5.66 7.74 1.05
C GLN A 21 4.59 7.39 2.10
N THR A 22 3.43 8.04 2.07
CA THR A 22 2.32 7.73 2.98
C THR A 22 1.73 6.36 2.66
N VAL A 23 1.60 6.01 1.37
CA VAL A 23 1.13 4.68 0.96
C VAL A 23 2.06 3.59 1.49
N ILE A 24 3.38 3.74 1.35
CA ILE A 24 4.36 2.79 1.90
C ILE A 24 4.25 2.66 3.43
N LYS A 25 4.10 3.77 4.16
CA LYS A 25 3.89 3.72 5.62
C LYS A 25 2.65 2.92 6.01
N ILE A 26 1.56 3.03 5.24
CA ILE A 26 0.33 2.27 5.49
C ILE A 26 0.54 0.78 5.19
N LEU A 27 1.17 0.44 4.06
CA LEU A 27 1.51 -0.94 3.71
C LEU A 27 2.41 -1.58 4.79
N ASN A 28 3.38 -0.83 5.32
CA ASN A 28 4.21 -1.26 6.46
C ASN A 28 3.36 -1.59 7.70
N LYS A 29 2.40 -0.74 8.07
CA LYS A 29 1.48 -0.98 9.21
C LYS A 29 0.61 -2.22 9.03
N PHE A 30 0.23 -2.52 7.79
CA PHE A 30 -0.55 -3.72 7.46
C PHE A 30 0.29 -5.00 7.45
N ASP A 31 1.63 -4.88 7.50
CA ASP A 31 2.56 -6.01 7.53
C ASP A 31 2.43 -6.91 6.28
N VAL A 32 2.13 -6.28 5.14
CA VAL A 32 1.87 -6.96 3.85
C VAL A 32 3.09 -7.66 3.27
N TRP A 33 4.30 -7.31 3.73
CA TRP A 33 5.54 -7.95 3.28
C TRP A 33 5.68 -9.37 3.80
N ARG A 34 5.07 -9.67 4.95
CA ARG A 34 5.03 -11.02 5.53
C ARG A 34 3.69 -11.72 5.31
N LYS A 35 2.61 -10.94 5.24
CA LYS A 35 1.22 -11.42 5.16
C LYS A 35 0.46 -10.66 4.07
N SER A 36 0.81 -10.95 2.82
CA SER A 36 0.28 -10.26 1.64
C SER A 36 -1.25 -10.30 1.54
N GLU A 37 -1.86 -11.39 2.00
CA GLU A 37 -3.31 -11.62 2.01
C GLU A 37 -4.08 -10.56 2.81
N ARG A 38 -3.43 -9.96 3.83
CA ARG A 38 -4.05 -8.91 4.65
C ARG A 38 -4.48 -7.70 3.85
N LEU A 39 -3.75 -7.35 2.79
CA LEU A 39 -4.11 -6.20 1.98
C LEU A 39 -5.48 -6.40 1.36
N LYS A 40 -5.71 -7.58 0.76
CA LYS A 40 -6.98 -7.93 0.13
C LYS A 40 -8.13 -7.88 1.14
N ASP A 41 -7.94 -8.48 2.32
CA ASP A 41 -8.96 -8.48 3.38
C ASP A 41 -9.33 -7.06 3.83
N ILE A 42 -8.33 -6.21 4.05
CA ILE A 42 -8.53 -4.81 4.46
C ILE A 42 -9.29 -4.03 3.38
N LEU A 43 -8.89 -4.17 2.12
CA LEU A 43 -9.51 -3.46 1.00
C LEU A 43 -10.96 -3.89 0.80
N ILE A 44 -11.28 -5.19 0.94
CA ILE A 44 -12.66 -5.70 0.90
C ILE A 44 -13.50 -5.09 2.03
N CYS A 45 -12.96 -4.99 3.25
CA CYS A 45 -13.68 -4.34 4.35
C CYS A 45 -13.99 -2.86 4.04
N CYS A 46 -13.04 -2.11 3.49
CA CYS A 46 -13.25 -0.71 3.13
C CYS A 46 -14.21 -0.54 1.96
N GLN A 47 -14.18 -1.44 0.99
CA GLN A 47 -15.14 -1.46 -0.11
C GLN A 47 -16.56 -1.77 0.39
N ALA A 48 -16.72 -2.70 1.34
CA ALA A 48 -18.01 -3.01 1.95
C ALA A 48 -18.56 -1.81 2.75
N ASP A 49 -17.70 -1.07 3.48
CA ASP A 49 -18.08 0.19 4.15
C ASP A 49 -18.57 1.25 3.16
N HIS A 50 -17.94 1.34 1.97
CA HIS A 50 -18.37 2.25 0.92
C HIS A 50 -19.73 1.84 0.34
N ALA A 51 -19.85 0.59 -0.12
CA ALA A 51 -21.05 0.07 -0.78
C ALA A 51 -22.26 -0.02 0.17
N GLY A 52 -22.05 -0.13 1.49
CA GLY A 52 -23.12 -0.13 2.47
C GLY A 52 -23.80 1.22 2.69
N ARG A 53 -23.28 2.31 2.10
CA ARG A 53 -23.88 3.65 2.18
C ARG A 53 -24.91 3.81 1.06
N LYS A 54 -26.11 4.29 1.45
CA LYS A 54 -27.23 4.49 0.53
C LYS A 54 -26.81 5.30 -0.71
N GLY A 55 -27.04 4.73 -1.89
CA GLY A 55 -26.74 5.34 -3.19
C GLY A 55 -25.31 5.10 -3.70
N LEU A 56 -24.49 4.31 -2.99
CA LEU A 56 -23.14 3.94 -3.41
C LEU A 56 -22.98 2.43 -3.73
N GLU A 57 -24.08 1.66 -3.70
CA GLU A 57 -24.07 0.20 -3.76
C GLU A 57 -23.37 -0.34 -5.02
N ASP A 58 -23.60 0.33 -6.15
CA ASP A 58 -23.06 -0.03 -7.46
C ASP A 58 -21.90 0.87 -7.92
N LEU A 59 -21.46 1.80 -7.06
CA LEU A 59 -20.38 2.71 -7.43
C LEU A 59 -19.02 2.01 -7.34
N PRO A 60 -18.11 2.30 -8.29
CA PRO A 60 -16.78 1.72 -8.28
C PRO A 60 -15.98 2.23 -7.06
N TYR A 61 -15.12 1.36 -6.53
CA TYR A 61 -14.23 1.66 -5.42
C TYR A 61 -12.75 1.61 -5.87
N PRO A 62 -12.28 2.58 -6.69
CA PRO A 62 -10.94 2.58 -7.29
C PRO A 62 -9.81 2.64 -6.24
N GLN A 63 -10.12 2.97 -5.00
CA GLN A 63 -9.18 2.99 -3.88
C GLN A 63 -8.50 1.63 -3.67
N ALA A 64 -9.23 0.53 -3.87
CA ALA A 64 -8.67 -0.81 -3.78
C ALA A 64 -7.58 -1.04 -4.84
N ASP A 65 -7.86 -0.67 -6.10
CA ASP A 65 -6.92 -0.83 -7.21
C ASP A 65 -5.67 0.02 -7.02
N ILE A 66 -5.80 1.26 -6.52
CA ILE A 66 -4.67 2.13 -6.22
C ILE A 66 -3.72 1.48 -5.21
N PHE A 67 -4.25 0.90 -4.13
CA PHE A 67 -3.42 0.24 -3.12
C PHE A 67 -2.82 -1.08 -3.62
N MET A 68 -3.54 -1.83 -4.45
CA MET A 68 -3.02 -3.06 -5.06
C MET A 68 -1.87 -2.76 -6.03
N LEU A 69 -2.03 -1.74 -6.89
CA LEU A 69 -0.98 -1.31 -7.82
C LEU A 69 0.26 -0.81 -7.06
N ALA A 70 0.07 0.00 -6.02
CA ALA A 70 1.16 0.46 -5.18
C ALA A 70 1.88 -0.70 -4.48
N TYR A 71 1.13 -1.66 -3.93
CA TYR A 71 1.71 -2.84 -3.30
C TYR A 71 2.55 -3.66 -4.30
N GLN A 72 2.03 -3.92 -5.49
CA GLN A 72 2.74 -4.68 -6.52
C GLN A 72 4.06 -4.00 -6.92
N ALA A 73 4.01 -2.68 -7.16
CA ALA A 73 5.21 -1.91 -7.50
C ALA A 73 6.25 -1.88 -6.37
N ALA A 74 5.81 -1.77 -5.11
CA ALA A 74 6.70 -1.83 -3.96
C ALA A 74 7.26 -3.25 -3.72
N ALA A 75 6.45 -4.29 -3.95
CA ALA A 75 6.84 -5.68 -3.76
C ALA A 75 7.86 -6.14 -4.82
N SER A 76 7.87 -5.53 -6.01
CA SER A 76 8.84 -5.85 -7.07
C SER A 76 10.25 -5.29 -6.81
N VAL A 77 10.46 -4.51 -5.75
CA VAL A 77 11.78 -3.98 -5.39
C VAL A 77 12.67 -5.12 -4.87
N ASP A 78 13.64 -5.50 -5.70
CA ASP A 78 14.59 -6.56 -5.38
C ASP A 78 15.62 -6.10 -4.33
N VAL A 79 15.67 -6.84 -3.22
CA VAL A 79 16.64 -6.62 -2.15
C VAL A 79 18.05 -7.05 -2.55
N GLN A 80 18.20 -8.01 -3.47
CA GLN A 80 19.51 -8.48 -3.91
C GLN A 80 20.22 -7.41 -4.73
N ALA A 81 19.51 -6.72 -5.64
CA ALA A 81 20.03 -5.55 -6.33
C ALA A 81 20.56 -4.48 -5.36
N ILE A 82 19.86 -4.22 -4.25
CA ILE A 82 20.31 -3.26 -3.22
C ILE A 82 21.61 -3.70 -2.56
N ILE A 83 21.74 -4.99 -2.26
CA ILE A 83 22.98 -5.55 -1.68
C ILE A 83 24.13 -5.46 -2.70
N GLN A 84 23.87 -5.72 -3.98
CA GLN A 84 24.85 -5.61 -5.07
C GLN A 84 25.33 -4.17 -5.27
N ASP A 85 24.46 -3.18 -5.08
CA ASP A 85 24.81 -1.75 -5.08
C ASP A 85 25.65 -1.33 -3.87
N GLY A 86 25.98 -2.26 -2.96
CA GLY A 86 26.95 -2.07 -1.88
C GLY A 86 26.35 -1.67 -0.53
N PHE A 87 25.03 -1.60 -0.40
CA PHE A 87 24.37 -1.31 0.88
C PHE A 87 24.50 -2.50 1.85
N LYS A 88 24.73 -2.21 3.14
CA LYS A 88 24.99 -3.23 4.17
C LYS A 88 24.24 -2.97 5.47
N GLY A 89 23.88 -4.03 6.18
CA GLY A 89 23.25 -3.96 7.49
C GLY A 89 21.96 -3.11 7.47
N PRO A 90 21.76 -2.20 8.43
CA PRO A 90 20.58 -1.34 8.49
C PRO A 90 20.32 -0.52 7.21
N ALA A 91 21.38 -0.15 6.48
CA ALA A 91 21.26 0.66 5.27
C ALA A 91 20.50 -0.05 4.14
N ILE A 92 20.46 -1.39 4.12
CA ILE A 92 19.66 -2.15 3.16
C ILE A 92 18.17 -1.83 3.32
N ARG A 93 17.68 -1.78 4.56
CA ARG A 93 16.27 -1.49 4.83
C ARG A 93 15.92 -0.07 4.43
N ASP A 94 16.76 0.89 4.79
CA ASP A 94 16.52 2.30 4.49
C ASP A 94 16.51 2.56 2.98
N GLU A 95 17.41 1.90 2.25
CA GLU A 95 17.44 1.96 0.79
C GLU A 95 16.26 1.22 0.15
N GLN A 96 15.87 0.06 0.68
CA GLN A 96 14.71 -0.66 0.19
C GLN A 96 13.43 0.16 0.34
N GLU A 97 13.26 0.85 1.46
CA GLU A 97 12.12 1.73 1.66
C GLU A 97 12.11 2.90 0.65
N LYS A 98 13.27 3.52 0.39
CA LYS A 98 13.39 4.57 -0.64
C LYS A 98 13.01 4.06 -2.03
N ARG A 99 13.55 2.91 -2.45
CA ARG A 99 13.26 2.33 -3.76
C ARG A 99 11.79 1.92 -3.90
N ARG A 100 11.17 1.43 -2.83
CA ARG A 100 9.72 1.16 -2.79
C ARG A 100 8.89 2.43 -2.98
N ILE A 101 9.27 3.52 -2.32
CA ILE A 101 8.59 4.80 -2.48
C ILE A 101 8.69 5.28 -3.93
N GLU A 102 9.86 5.16 -4.56
CA GLU A 102 10.05 5.56 -5.96
C GLU A 102 9.26 4.66 -6.92
N ALA A 103 9.26 3.35 -6.71
CA ALA A 103 8.47 2.43 -7.52
C ALA A 103 6.97 2.74 -7.45
N VAL A 104 6.44 3.04 -6.25
CA VAL A 104 5.05 3.48 -6.08
C VAL A 104 4.79 4.83 -6.75
N LYS A 105 5.74 5.76 -6.66
CA LYS A 105 5.63 7.07 -7.29
C LYS A 105 5.46 6.93 -8.81
N VAL A 106 6.32 6.14 -9.45
CA VAL A 106 6.24 5.83 -10.88
C VAL A 106 4.93 5.14 -11.22
N ALA A 107 4.55 4.09 -10.48
CA ALA A 107 3.34 3.32 -10.77
C ALA A 107 2.04 4.15 -10.65
N LEU A 108 1.99 5.10 -9.71
CA LEU A 108 0.82 5.96 -9.49
C LEU A 108 0.86 7.28 -10.27
N ASN A 109 1.90 7.52 -11.09
CA ASN A 109 2.13 8.78 -11.81
C ASN A 109 2.11 10.01 -10.88
N LYS A 110 2.86 9.97 -9.77
CA LYS A 110 2.95 11.04 -8.75
C LYS A 110 4.32 11.68 -8.62
#